data_AF-A0A7S2KZA1-F1
#
_entry.id   AF-A0A7S2KZA1-F1
#
_cell.length_a   1.000
_cell.length_b   1.000
_cell.length_c   1.000
_cell.angle_alpha   90.00
_cell.angle_beta   90.00
_cell.angle_gamma   90.00
#
_symmetry.space_group_name_H-M   'P 1'
#
loop_
_entity.id
_entity.type
_entity.pdbx_description
1 polymer ?
#
loop_
_entity_poly.entity_id
_entity_poly.type
_entity_poly.pdbx_seq_one_letter_code
_entity_poly.pdbx_strand_id
1 'polypeptide(L)'
;MAPLVFLPHAAPLREARLVQRRDRFLADVTLDPTGEADVAYCVNPGRMEAFSRPGARVWLLPADCDPERPGGRRLRWTWELIEHEGTICCANTQRPNAVARAVLERRLLPGLDDWAEMASER
;
A
#
# COMPACT_ATOMS: atom_id res chain seq x y z
N MET A 1 -20.04 -18.46 -2.89
CA MET A 1 -19.11 -17.34 -2.66
C MET A 1 -17.75 -17.76 -3.17
N ALA A 2 -17.06 -16.91 -3.92
CA ALA A 2 -15.65 -17.15 -4.24
C ALA A 2 -14.84 -17.14 -2.93
N PRO A 3 -13.85 -18.04 -2.78
CA PRO A 3 -12.98 -18.03 -1.62
C PRO A 3 -12.22 -16.71 -1.55
N LEU A 4 -12.31 -16.04 -0.40
CA LEU A 4 -11.61 -14.79 -0.15
C LEU A 4 -10.22 -15.06 0.40
N VAL A 5 -9.24 -14.31 -0.10
CA VAL A 5 -7.92 -14.21 0.52
C VAL A 5 -7.88 -12.95 1.36
N PHE A 6 -7.59 -13.11 2.65
CA PHE A 6 -7.40 -12.01 3.56
C PHE A 6 -5.91 -11.84 3.86
N LEU A 7 -5.37 -10.68 3.53
CA LEU A 7 -4.00 -10.28 3.86
C LEU A 7 -4.04 -9.02 4.72
N PRO A 8 -3.85 -9.15 6.05
CA PRO A 8 -3.89 -8.01 6.95
C PRO A 8 -2.70 -7.08 6.72
N HIS A 9 -2.85 -5.82 7.12
CA HIS A 9 -1.71 -4.95 7.38
C HIS A 9 -1.14 -5.30 8.76
N ALA A 10 0.16 -5.07 8.97
CA ALA A 10 0.83 -5.40 10.24
C ALA A 10 0.35 -4.54 11.43
N ALA A 11 -0.28 -3.39 11.16
CA ALA A 11 -0.93 -2.53 12.14
C ALA A 11 -2.14 -1.83 11.50
N PRO A 12 -3.07 -1.28 12.31
CA PRO A 12 -4.13 -0.41 11.80
C PRO A 12 -3.54 0.77 11.03
N LEU A 13 -4.17 1.09 9.89
CA LEU A 13 -3.74 2.22 9.09
C LEU A 13 -4.22 3.54 9.68
N ARG A 14 -3.37 4.56 9.57
CA ARG A 14 -3.69 5.93 9.94
C ARG A 14 -4.23 6.69 8.74
N GLU A 15 -5.39 7.32 8.91
CA GLU A 15 -5.98 8.16 7.87
C GLU A 15 -5.30 9.53 7.78
N ALA A 16 -5.22 10.06 6.57
CA ALA A 16 -4.70 11.39 6.28
C ALA A 16 -5.33 11.98 5.01
N ARG A 17 -5.03 13.25 4.75
CA ARG A 17 -5.30 13.94 3.48
C ARG A 17 -3.99 14.20 2.75
N LEU A 18 -3.92 13.84 1.47
CA LEU A 18 -2.79 14.14 0.62
C LEU A 18 -2.72 15.65 0.34
N VAL A 19 -1.59 16.28 0.63
CA VAL A 19 -1.33 17.66 0.21
C VAL A 19 -0.72 17.67 -1.19
N GLN A 20 0.39 16.93 -1.35
CA GLN A 20 1.06 16.77 -2.64
C GLN A 20 1.99 15.56 -2.62
N ARG A 21 2.33 15.03 -3.80
CA ARG A 21 3.36 14.00 -3.98
C ARG A 21 4.61 14.63 -4.61
N ARG A 22 5.75 14.49 -3.97
CA ARG A 22 7.05 15.05 -4.37
C ARG A 22 8.05 13.95 -4.71
N ASP A 23 8.91 14.21 -5.71
CA ASP A 23 10.10 13.41 -6.04
C ASP A 23 9.89 11.88 -6.07
N ARG A 24 8.70 11.46 -6.50
CA ARG A 24 8.21 10.06 -6.60
C ARG A 24 8.04 9.31 -5.27
N PHE A 25 8.85 9.62 -4.26
CA PHE A 25 8.93 8.84 -3.02
C PHE A 25 8.43 9.56 -1.77
N LEU A 26 8.06 10.83 -1.88
CA LEU A 26 7.59 11.62 -0.76
C LEU A 26 6.16 12.06 -0.99
N ALA A 27 5.35 12.03 0.06
CA ALA A 27 4.00 12.56 0.05
C ALA A 27 3.81 13.43 1.29
N ASP A 28 3.54 14.71 1.05
CA ASP A 28 3.12 15.61 2.12
C ASP A 28 1.66 15.31 2.45
N VAL A 29 1.37 15.16 3.73
CA VAL A 29 0.07 14.74 4.22
C VAL A 29 -0.34 15.54 5.45
N THR A 30 -1.65 15.59 5.68
CA THR A 30 -2.25 16.09 6.91
C THR A 30 -2.94 14.94 7.62
N LEU A 31 -2.49 14.58 8.82
CA LEU A 31 -2.98 13.44 9.58
C LEU A 31 -4.38 13.71 10.15
N ASP A 32 -5.31 12.78 9.94
CA ASP A 32 -6.64 12.85 10.58
C ASP A 32 -6.60 12.17 11.97
N PRO A 33 -7.40 12.61 12.94
CA PRO A 33 -8.18 13.86 12.97
C PRO A 33 -7.38 15.07 13.47
N THR A 34 -6.07 14.93 13.74
CA THR A 34 -5.27 15.93 14.45
C THR A 34 -4.96 17.17 13.63
N GLY A 35 -4.95 17.07 12.29
CA GLY A 35 -4.54 18.14 11.39
C GLY A 35 -3.02 18.34 11.32
N GLU A 36 -2.23 17.45 11.91
CA GLU A 36 -0.76 17.56 11.91
C GLU A 36 -0.20 17.33 10.50
N ALA A 37 0.71 18.21 10.05
CA ALA A 37 1.43 18.04 8.80
C ALA A 37 2.59 17.04 8.98
N ASP A 38 2.73 16.09 8.06
CA ASP A 38 3.79 15.09 8.07
C ASP A 38 4.21 14.71 6.64
N VAL A 39 5.23 13.87 6.52
CA VAL A 39 5.72 13.33 5.25
C VAL A 39 5.70 11.80 5.30
N ALA A 40 4.99 11.20 4.35
CA ALA A 40 4.94 9.76 4.14
C ALA A 40 5.86 9.33 3.00
N TYR A 41 6.40 8.12 3.12
CA TYR A 41 7.10 7.44 2.04
C TYR A 41 6.08 6.87 1.04
N CYS A 42 6.20 7.24 -0.23
CA CYS A 42 5.40 6.70 -1.32
C CYS A 42 6.09 5.47 -1.93
N VAL A 43 5.53 4.28 -1.72
CA VAL A 43 6.04 3.01 -2.27
C VAL A 43 5.52 2.76 -3.68
N ASN A 44 5.67 3.75 -4.56
CA ASN A 44 5.20 3.66 -5.94
C ASN A 44 6.03 4.57 -6.86
N PRO A 45 6.95 4.03 -7.67
CA PRO A 45 7.76 4.83 -8.58
C PRO A 45 6.98 5.32 -9.81
N GLY A 46 5.78 4.80 -10.06
CA GLY A 46 4.91 5.19 -11.17
C GLY A 46 4.47 6.64 -11.06
N ARG A 47 3.97 7.23 -12.16
CA ARG A 47 3.66 8.69 -12.22
C ARG A 47 2.54 9.10 -11.26
N MET A 48 1.52 8.26 -11.09
CA MET A 48 0.34 8.45 -10.21
C MET A 48 -0.49 9.73 -10.46
N GLU A 49 -0.24 10.47 -11.55
CA GLU A 49 -0.82 11.81 -11.78
C GLU A 49 -2.36 11.87 -11.75
N ALA A 50 -3.03 10.85 -12.29
CA ALA A 50 -4.49 10.77 -12.25
C ALA A 50 -5.04 10.43 -10.85
N PHE A 51 -4.24 9.75 -10.03
CA PHE A 51 -4.64 9.20 -8.73
C PHE A 51 -4.29 10.13 -7.56
N SER A 52 -3.12 10.75 -7.55
CA SER A 52 -2.59 11.50 -6.41
C SER A 52 -3.07 12.97 -6.38
N ARG A 53 -4.38 13.19 -6.32
CA ARG A 53 -4.96 14.53 -6.26
C ARG A 53 -4.85 15.15 -4.87
N PRO A 54 -4.49 16.44 -4.72
CA PRO A 54 -4.56 17.13 -3.45
C PRO A 54 -5.95 17.01 -2.81
N GLY A 55 -5.99 16.82 -1.50
CA GLY A 55 -7.19 16.55 -0.72
C GLY A 55 -7.66 15.10 -0.73
N ALA A 56 -7.07 14.21 -1.54
CA ALA A 56 -7.44 12.79 -1.53
C ALA A 56 -7.22 12.17 -0.15
N ARG A 57 -8.16 11.32 0.26
CA ARG A 57 -8.00 10.51 1.48
C ARG A 57 -6.99 9.41 1.21
N VAL A 58 -6.04 9.26 2.13
CA VAL A 58 -4.99 8.26 2.07
C VAL A 58 -4.87 7.54 3.39
N TRP A 59 -4.31 6.33 3.35
CA TRP A 59 -4.06 5.52 4.52
C TRP A 59 -2.58 5.18 4.62
N LEU A 60 -2.05 5.35 5.82
CA LEU A 60 -0.63 5.28 6.14
C LEU A 60 -0.36 4.15 7.13
N LEU A 61 0.64 3.33 6.86
CA LEU A 61 1.15 2.36 7.83
C LEU A 61 2.29 3.02 8.64
N PRO A 62 2.32 2.86 9.99
CA PRO A 62 3.50 3.20 10.77
C PRO A 62 4.73 2.47 10.25
N ALA A 63 5.79 3.21 9.99
CA ALA A 63 7.00 2.71 9.35
C ALA A 63 7.72 1.61 10.13
N ASP A 64 7.59 1.61 11.45
CA ASP A 64 8.18 0.64 12.40
C ASP A 64 7.42 -0.70 12.47
N CYS A 65 6.18 -0.71 11.99
CA CYS A 65 5.33 -1.90 11.92
C CYS A 65 5.51 -2.65 10.59
N ASP A 66 6.28 -2.11 9.65
CA ASP A 66 6.52 -2.72 8.34
C ASP A 66 7.61 -3.81 8.43
N PRO A 67 7.25 -5.11 8.38
CA PRO A 67 8.19 -6.20 8.59
C PRO A 67 9.16 -6.36 7.42
N GLU A 68 8.85 -5.84 6.23
CA GLU A 68 9.68 -5.98 5.04
C GLU A 68 10.79 -4.92 4.98
N ARG A 69 10.81 -3.94 5.89
CA ARG A 69 11.87 -2.92 5.97
C ARG A 69 12.26 -2.56 7.42
N PRO A 70 12.90 -3.48 8.16
CA PRO A 70 13.32 -3.21 9.54
C PRO A 70 14.56 -2.29 9.60
N GLY A 71 14.40 -1.14 10.28
CA GLY A 71 15.50 -0.28 10.74
C GLY A 71 15.93 0.83 9.78
N GLY A 72 16.23 2.02 10.34
CA GLY A 72 16.87 3.13 9.61
C GLY A 72 15.94 4.08 8.84
N ARG A 73 14.61 3.93 8.95
CA ARG A 73 13.66 4.85 8.32
C ARG A 73 13.66 6.23 9.00
N ARG A 74 13.87 7.28 8.20
CA ARG A 74 13.71 8.68 8.61
C ARG A 74 12.25 9.15 8.62
N LEU A 75 11.41 8.53 7.81
CA LEU A 75 9.98 8.87 7.68
C LEU A 75 9.15 7.92 8.53
N ARG A 76 8.16 8.48 9.24
CA ARG A 76 7.29 7.76 10.19
C ARG A 76 6.21 6.92 9.51
N TRP A 77 5.95 7.18 8.23
CA TRP A 77 4.79 6.64 7.54
C TRP A 77 5.14 6.05 6.19
N THR A 78 4.42 5.00 5.84
CA THR A 78 4.39 4.41 4.49
C THR A 78 2.99 4.59 3.92
N TRP A 79 2.86 5.16 2.74
CA TRP A 79 1.58 5.34 2.08
C TRP A 79 1.11 4.03 1.42
N GLU A 80 0.06 3.44 1.98
CA GLU A 80 -0.48 2.13 1.57
C GLU A 80 -1.64 2.24 0.58
N LEU A 81 -2.65 3.07 0.89
CA LEU A 81 -3.91 3.14 0.14
C LEU A 81 -4.29 4.59 -0.19
N ILE A 82 -5.09 4.76 -1.24
CA ILE A 82 -5.70 6.04 -1.63
C ILE A 82 -7.16 5.84 -2.03
N GLU A 83 -8.00 6.80 -1.68
CA GLU A 83 -9.36 6.88 -2.18
C GLU A 83 -9.38 7.62 -3.52
N HIS A 84 -9.93 6.98 -4.54
CA HIS A 84 -10.07 7.53 -5.87
C HIS A 84 -11.50 7.24 -6.36
N GLU A 85 -12.26 8.30 -6.63
CA GLU A 85 -13.64 8.20 -7.13
C GLU A 85 -14.52 7.26 -6.27
N GLY A 86 -14.41 7.38 -4.95
CA GLY A 86 -15.16 6.56 -3.98
C GLY A 86 -14.65 5.12 -3.83
N THR A 87 -13.59 4.74 -4.52
CA THR A 87 -12.96 3.41 -4.44
C THR A 87 -11.63 3.49 -3.69
N ILE A 88 -11.39 2.56 -2.78
CA ILE A 88 -10.10 2.42 -2.09
C ILE A 88 -9.16 1.60 -2.98
N CYS A 89 -8.09 2.22 -3.42
CA CYS A 89 -7.08 1.65 -4.30
C CYS A 89 -5.78 1.40 -3.53
N CYS A 90 -5.11 0.29 -3.86
CA CYS A 90 -3.77 -0.01 -3.38
C CYS A 90 -2.75 0.94 -4.04
N ALA A 91 -2.09 1.79 -3.23
CA ALA A 91 -1.03 2.68 -3.70
C ALA A 91 0.35 2.03 -3.60
N ASN A 92 0.58 1.16 -2.62
CA ASN A 92 1.84 0.45 -2.42
C ASN A 92 2.00 -0.69 -3.45
N THR A 93 2.98 -0.54 -4.36
CA THR A 93 3.20 -1.50 -5.46
C THR A 93 3.87 -2.81 -5.02
N GLN A 94 4.26 -2.95 -3.76
CA GLN A 94 4.82 -4.20 -3.23
C GLN A 94 3.73 -5.20 -2.84
N ARG A 95 2.52 -4.73 -2.49
CA ARG A 95 1.41 -5.60 -2.05
C ARG A 95 0.86 -6.58 -3.10
N PRO A 96 0.73 -6.24 -4.40
CA PRO A 96 0.14 -7.14 -5.39
C PRO A 96 0.81 -8.53 -5.46
N ASN A 97 2.14 -8.60 -5.27
CA ASN A 97 2.85 -9.88 -5.30
C ASN A 97 2.46 -10.78 -4.11
N ALA A 98 2.27 -10.22 -2.92
CA ALA A 98 1.80 -10.97 -1.76
C ALA A 98 0.37 -11.48 -1.97
N VAL A 99 -0.51 -10.68 -2.58
CA VAL A 99 -1.87 -11.10 -2.98
C VAL A 99 -1.80 -12.25 -3.98
N ALA A 100 -1.00 -12.10 -5.05
CA ALA A 100 -0.85 -13.12 -6.07
C ALA A 100 -0.34 -14.43 -5.48
N ARG A 101 0.70 -14.39 -4.65
CA ARG A 101 1.23 -15.57 -3.94
C ARG A 101 0.14 -16.26 -3.12
N ALA A 102 -0.56 -15.53 -2.26
CA ALA A 102 -1.57 -16.12 -1.38
C ALA A 102 -2.76 -16.73 -2.15
N VAL A 103 -3.12 -16.13 -3.30
CA VAL A 103 -4.14 -16.66 -4.21
C VAL A 103 -3.67 -17.94 -4.91
N LEU A 104 -2.42 -17.97 -5.38
CA LEU A 104 -1.81 -19.12 -6.05
C LEU A 104 -1.62 -20.30 -5.09
N GLU A 105 -1.07 -20.07 -3.90
CA GLU A 105 -0.87 -21.10 -2.86
C GLU A 105 -2.19 -21.80 -2.48
N ARG A 106 -3.29 -21.04 -2.50
CA ARG A 106 -4.64 -21.55 -2.21
C ARG A 106 -5.35 -22.13 -3.43
N ARG A 107 -4.72 -22.13 -4.61
CA ARG A 107 -5.28 -22.65 -5.88
C ARG A 107 -6.63 -22.02 -6.24
N LEU A 108 -6.76 -20.71 -6.04
CA LEU A 108 -8.03 -19.99 -6.22
C LEU A 108 -8.22 -19.38 -7.61
N LEU A 109 -7.24 -19.50 -8.51
CA LEU A 109 -7.32 -19.02 -9.88
C LEU A 109 -7.55 -20.19 -10.83
N PRO A 110 -8.75 -20.31 -11.43
CA PRO A 110 -9.01 -21.34 -12.44
C PRO A 110 -8.01 -21.26 -13.60
N GLY A 111 -7.41 -22.39 -13.96
CA GLY A 111 -6.41 -22.47 -15.04
C GLY A 111 -4.98 -22.13 -14.58
N LEU A 112 -4.79 -21.81 -13.30
CA LEU A 112 -3.48 -21.60 -12.66
C LEU A 112 -3.36 -22.49 -11.41
N ASP A 113 -4.05 -23.62 -11.40
CA ASP A 113 -4.14 -24.56 -10.29
C ASP A 113 -3.28 -25.83 -10.49
N ASP A 114 -2.57 -25.97 -11.61
CA ASP A 114 -1.74 -27.15 -11.94
C ASP A 114 -0.24 -26.85 -12.11
N TRP A 115 0.31 -25.96 -11.29
CA TRP A 115 1.76 -25.76 -11.18
C TRP A 115 2.39 -26.68 -10.12
N ALA A 116 3.58 -27.23 -10.41
CA ALA A 116 4.34 -28.06 -9.49
C ALA A 116 5.20 -27.22 -8.51
N GLU A 117 5.76 -26.12 -9.00
CA GLU A 117 6.65 -25.25 -8.24
C GLU A 117 6.25 -23.77 -8.43
N MET A 118 6.51 -22.97 -7.39
CA MET A 118 6.35 -21.53 -7.40
C MET A 118 7.56 -20.90 -6.72
N ALA A 119 8.19 -19.93 -7.38
CA ALA A 119 9.33 -19.18 -6.86
C ALA A 119 9.09 -17.68 -7.05
N SER A 120 9.78 -16.87 -6.26
CA SER A 120 9.81 -15.42 -6.46
C SER A 120 11.16 -15.02 -7.01
N GLU A 121 11.14 -14.05 -7.92
CA GLU A 121 12.35 -13.36 -8.37
C GLU A 121 13.11 -12.80 -7.15
N ARG A 122 14.43 -12.91 -7.17
CA ARG A 122 15.30 -12.42 -6.09
C ARG A 122 15.45 -10.90 -6.11
#